data_AF-A0A1V5AMK4-F1
#
_entry.id   AF-A0A1V5AMK4-F1
#
_cell.length_a   1.000
_cell.length_b   1.000
_cell.length_c   1.000
_cell.angle_alpha   90.00
_cell.angle_beta   90.00
_cell.angle_gamma   90.00
#
_symmetry.space_group_name_H-M   'P 1'
#
loop_
_entity.id
_entity.type
_entity.pdbx_description
1 polymer ?
#
loop_
_entity_poly.entity_id
_entity_poly.type
_entity_poly.pdbx_seq_one_letter_code
_entity_poly.pdbx_strand_id
1 'polypeptide(L)'
;MRYYRRGQTLILRGGFRAACTGIPGGLGKVPTILIHHPVENGNVQDPSRIFDRVLHREGLPPDFFGLVSGHPITSLCILQHDFLTLFISAGAPGRDRGSSGPVTMVVHSREGMSDSALLESIMTATAARMEAMQALGRPLSGDPADGVIVASEGEVVHRNAGISTAIGEKIRPAVLFGVREALARVEEKGTRDRPSFFIFSRYQGEHWVEWIPEECPYYPCHFPGQRCEFCYCPFYPCGDESLGEWAKSSSKNGPVWNCSGCTLLHEPVIADYLLAHPEASLTELKRKKSTG
;
A
#
# COMPACT_ATOMS: atom_id res chain seq x y z
N MET A 1 5.67 -7.30 -3.26
CA MET A 1 4.81 -6.35 -3.98
C MET A 1 5.69 -5.34 -4.67
N ARG A 2 5.36 -4.91 -5.88
CA ARG A 2 6.16 -3.91 -6.59
C ARG A 2 5.29 -2.72 -6.91
N TYR A 3 5.48 -1.63 -6.18
CA TYR A 3 4.78 -0.38 -6.46
C TYR A 3 5.78 0.72 -6.78
N TYR A 4 5.37 1.64 -7.65
CA TYR A 4 6.19 2.79 -8.04
C TYR A 4 5.29 3.95 -8.45
N ARG A 5 5.90 5.14 -8.55
CA ARG A 5 5.20 6.36 -8.94
C ARG A 5 5.64 6.82 -10.33
N ARG A 6 4.68 7.32 -11.10
CA ARG A 6 4.88 8.00 -12.40
C ARG A 6 3.95 9.21 -12.46
N GLY A 7 4.52 10.39 -12.25
CA GLY A 7 3.75 11.63 -12.08
C GLY A 7 2.73 11.52 -10.94
N GLN A 8 1.46 11.79 -11.24
CA GLN A 8 0.33 11.69 -10.30
C GLN A 8 -0.33 10.30 -10.29
N THR A 9 0.44 9.26 -10.57
CA THR A 9 -0.05 7.87 -10.57
C THR A 9 0.83 7.01 -9.67
N LEU A 10 0.20 6.28 -8.77
CA LEU A 10 0.78 5.12 -8.11
C LEU A 10 0.40 3.86 -8.89
N ILE A 11 1.39 3.05 -9.23
CA ILE A 11 1.23 1.82 -10.01
C ILE A 11 1.72 0.66 -9.18
N LEU A 12 0.86 -0.34 -8.97
CA LEU A 12 1.14 -1.59 -8.28
C LEU A 12 1.15 -2.72 -9.32
N ARG A 13 2.21 -3.53 -9.32
CA ARG A 13 2.42 -4.64 -10.24
C ARG A 13 2.58 -5.96 -9.48
N GLY A 14 1.91 -6.99 -9.97
CA GLY A 14 1.89 -8.30 -9.34
C GLY A 14 0.91 -9.25 -10.04
N GLY A 15 0.76 -10.46 -9.48
CA GLY A 15 -0.20 -11.45 -9.97
C GLY A 15 -1.44 -11.49 -9.10
N PHE A 16 -2.20 -10.39 -9.05
CA PHE A 16 -3.20 -10.20 -8.01
C PHE A 16 -4.47 -10.99 -8.27
N ARG A 17 -5.01 -11.64 -7.23
CA ARG A 17 -6.45 -11.91 -7.09
C ARG A 17 -7.05 -10.78 -6.27
N ALA A 18 -7.96 -10.00 -6.84
CA ALA A 18 -8.41 -8.75 -6.26
C ALA A 18 -9.92 -8.52 -6.40
N ALA A 19 -10.46 -7.72 -5.47
CA ALA A 19 -11.78 -7.13 -5.52
C ALA A 19 -11.67 -5.60 -5.53
N CYS A 20 -12.49 -4.93 -6.31
CA CYS A 20 -12.42 -3.50 -6.57
C CYS A 20 -13.82 -2.89 -6.57
N THR A 21 -14.00 -1.78 -5.84
CA THR A 21 -15.22 -0.97 -5.90
C THR A 21 -15.11 0.22 -6.86
N GLY A 22 -13.92 0.46 -7.42
CA GLY A 22 -13.65 1.52 -8.38
C GLY A 22 -13.77 1.07 -9.83
N ILE A 23 -12.69 1.22 -10.62
CA ILE A 23 -12.72 1.16 -12.08
C ILE A 23 -11.68 0.17 -12.66
N PRO A 24 -12.09 -0.79 -13.51
CA PRO A 24 -13.42 -1.36 -13.50
C PRO A 24 -13.73 -1.95 -12.11
N GLY A 25 -14.99 -1.89 -11.70
CA GLY A 25 -15.42 -2.58 -10.49
C GLY A 25 -15.47 -4.08 -10.73
N GLY A 26 -15.37 -4.86 -9.66
CA GLY A 26 -15.57 -6.32 -9.73
C GLY A 26 -14.54 -7.13 -8.96
N LEU A 27 -14.45 -8.41 -9.31
CA LEU A 27 -13.61 -9.41 -8.66
C LEU A 27 -12.91 -10.21 -9.75
N GLY A 28 -11.59 -10.32 -9.70
CA GLY A 28 -10.85 -10.95 -10.78
C GLY A 28 -9.36 -11.05 -10.54
N LYS A 29 -8.65 -11.61 -11.55
CA LYS A 29 -7.20 -11.59 -11.59
C LYS A 29 -6.75 -10.37 -12.39
N VAL A 30 -5.90 -9.53 -11.82
CA VAL A 30 -5.38 -8.33 -12.50
C VAL A 30 -3.86 -8.21 -12.32
N PRO A 31 -3.11 -7.84 -13.37
CA PRO A 31 -1.68 -7.60 -13.28
C PRO A 31 -1.32 -6.20 -12.73
N THR A 32 -2.30 -5.29 -12.68
CA THR A 32 -2.10 -3.88 -12.36
C THR A 32 -3.15 -3.37 -11.39
N ILE A 33 -2.70 -2.66 -10.36
CA ILE A 33 -3.57 -1.80 -9.55
C ILE A 33 -3.08 -0.36 -9.65
N LEU A 34 -3.99 0.59 -9.83
CA LEU A 34 -3.68 2.00 -10.03
C LEU A 34 -4.36 2.87 -8.97
N ILE A 35 -3.64 3.89 -8.49
CA ILE A 35 -4.25 5.05 -7.85
C ILE A 35 -3.81 6.28 -8.65
N HIS A 36 -4.76 7.07 -9.15
CA HIS A 36 -4.46 8.22 -9.99
C HIS A 36 -5.13 9.49 -9.47
N HIS A 37 -4.37 10.57 -9.38
CA HIS A 37 -4.91 11.91 -9.11
C HIS A 37 -5.02 12.71 -10.42
N PRO A 38 -6.25 13.07 -10.86
CA PRO A 38 -6.44 13.82 -12.09
C PRO A 38 -6.04 15.29 -11.90
N VAL A 39 -5.13 15.77 -12.74
CA VAL A 39 -4.60 17.15 -12.66
C VAL A 39 -5.55 18.17 -13.30
N GLU A 40 -6.46 17.72 -14.16
CA GLU A 40 -7.44 18.58 -14.83
C GLU A 40 -8.85 18.33 -14.29
N ASN A 41 -9.52 19.38 -13.82
CA ASN A 41 -10.98 19.43 -13.58
C ASN A 41 -11.77 19.43 -14.89
N GLY A 42 -11.28 18.74 -15.92
CA GLY A 42 -12.03 18.51 -17.14
C GLY A 42 -13.18 17.58 -16.81
N ASN A 43 -14.37 17.88 -17.33
CA ASN A 43 -15.55 17.05 -17.18
C ASN A 43 -15.31 15.73 -17.97
N VAL A 44 -14.53 14.81 -17.40
CA VAL A 44 -14.26 13.51 -18.00
C VAL A 44 -15.56 12.72 -17.90
N GLN A 45 -16.35 12.74 -18.98
CA GLN A 45 -17.65 12.07 -19.05
C GLN A 45 -17.57 10.55 -18.81
N ASP A 46 -16.37 9.96 -18.94
CA ASP A 46 -16.10 8.54 -18.69
C ASP A 46 -14.79 8.38 -17.89
N PRO A 47 -14.88 8.19 -16.56
CA PRO A 47 -13.73 7.98 -15.68
C PRO A 47 -12.79 6.84 -16.11
N SER A 48 -13.27 5.87 -16.87
CA SER A 48 -12.46 4.74 -17.40
C SER A 48 -11.36 5.22 -18.34
N ARG A 49 -11.63 6.27 -19.12
CA ARG A 49 -10.66 6.85 -20.07
C ARG A 49 -9.43 7.45 -19.39
N ILE A 50 -9.53 7.82 -18.12
CA ILE A 50 -8.39 8.30 -17.33
C ILE A 50 -7.35 7.19 -17.23
N PHE A 51 -7.80 5.98 -16.88
CA PHE A 51 -6.92 4.84 -16.73
C PHE A 51 -6.43 4.31 -18.07
N ASP A 52 -7.25 4.30 -19.12
CA ASP A 52 -6.79 3.89 -20.46
C ASP A 52 -5.59 4.73 -20.94
N ARG A 53 -5.62 6.04 -20.70
CA ARG A 53 -4.50 6.94 -21.02
C ARG A 53 -3.26 6.64 -20.19
N VAL A 54 -3.43 6.36 -18.90
CA VAL A 54 -2.33 5.96 -18.02
C VAL A 54 -1.73 4.64 -18.49
N LEU A 55 -2.54 3.62 -18.74
CA LEU A 55 -2.08 2.32 -19.21
C LEU A 55 -1.33 2.44 -20.54
N HIS A 56 -1.88 3.15 -21.51
CA HIS A 56 -1.25 3.36 -22.81
C HIS A 56 0.10 4.09 -22.68
N ARG A 57 0.16 5.17 -21.88
CA ARG A 57 1.38 5.95 -21.68
C ARG A 57 2.50 5.13 -21.03
N GLU A 58 2.14 4.29 -20.07
CA GLU A 58 3.09 3.47 -19.31
C GLU A 58 3.34 2.09 -19.96
N GLY A 59 2.72 1.78 -21.10
CA GLY A 59 2.85 0.49 -21.78
C GLY A 59 2.33 -0.71 -20.96
N LEU A 60 1.29 -0.48 -20.15
CA LEU A 60 0.72 -1.48 -19.24
C LEU A 60 -0.44 -2.26 -19.91
N PRO A 61 -0.66 -3.54 -19.54
CA PRO A 61 -1.77 -4.33 -20.04
C PRO A 61 -3.13 -3.74 -19.66
N PRO A 62 -4.18 -4.01 -20.46
CA PRO A 62 -5.51 -3.44 -20.28
C PRO A 62 -6.29 -4.06 -19.10
N ASP A 63 -5.82 -5.16 -18.52
CA ASP A 63 -6.41 -5.72 -17.30
C ASP A 63 -5.86 -4.94 -16.09
N PHE A 64 -6.73 -4.23 -15.39
CA PHE A 64 -6.37 -3.44 -14.21
C PHE A 64 -7.55 -3.29 -13.25
N PHE A 65 -7.24 -2.85 -12.04
CA PHE A 65 -8.19 -2.15 -11.17
C PHE A 65 -7.61 -0.81 -10.75
N GLY A 66 -8.45 0.20 -10.64
CA GLY A 66 -8.04 1.58 -10.50
C GLY A 66 -8.95 2.37 -9.58
N LEU A 67 -8.36 3.23 -8.76
CA LEU A 67 -9.07 4.21 -7.95
C LEU A 67 -8.60 5.63 -8.28
N VAL A 68 -9.54 6.55 -8.32
CA VAL A 68 -9.25 7.98 -8.45
C VAL A 68 -9.01 8.53 -7.04
N SER A 69 -7.93 9.27 -6.86
CA SER A 69 -7.61 9.91 -5.59
C SER A 69 -8.01 11.39 -5.59
N GLY A 70 -8.62 11.84 -4.49
CA GLY A 70 -9.04 13.23 -4.28
C GLY A 70 -7.90 14.21 -3.97
N HIS A 71 -6.65 13.75 -3.89
CA HIS A 71 -5.51 14.59 -3.54
C HIS A 71 -4.23 14.08 -4.24
N PRO A 72 -3.18 14.90 -4.45
CA PRO A 72 -1.97 14.46 -5.13
C PRO A 72 -1.37 13.19 -4.51
N ILE A 73 -0.79 12.33 -5.35
CA ILE A 73 -0.21 11.04 -4.89
C ILE A 73 0.97 11.26 -3.93
N THR A 74 1.56 12.45 -3.90
CA THR A 74 2.57 12.80 -2.90
C THR A 74 2.03 12.87 -1.47
N SER A 75 0.72 13.01 -1.28
CA SER A 75 0.09 12.99 0.05
C SER A 75 -0.44 11.61 0.45
N LEU A 76 -0.09 10.56 -0.30
CA LEU A 76 -0.49 9.20 0.00
C LEU A 76 0.15 8.72 1.31
N CYS A 77 -0.64 8.03 2.14
CA CYS A 77 -0.16 7.30 3.31
C CYS A 77 0.02 5.83 2.94
N ILE A 78 1.25 5.33 3.01
CA ILE A 78 1.57 3.93 2.77
C ILE A 78 1.84 3.29 4.13
N LEU A 79 1.14 2.22 4.47
CA LEU A 79 1.26 1.57 5.77
C LEU A 79 1.67 0.11 5.58
N GLN A 80 2.76 -0.32 6.20
CA GLN A 80 3.20 -1.71 6.18
C GLN A 80 3.00 -2.38 7.55
N HIS A 81 2.30 -3.51 7.54
CA HIS A 81 2.09 -4.36 8.71
C HIS A 81 2.22 -5.83 8.31
N ASP A 82 3.34 -6.45 8.69
CA ASP A 82 3.69 -7.84 8.32
C ASP A 82 3.58 -8.09 6.80
N PHE A 83 2.64 -8.94 6.38
CA PHE A 83 2.37 -9.28 4.98
C PHE A 83 1.37 -8.33 4.29
N LEU A 84 0.84 -7.34 5.01
CA LEU A 84 -0.08 -6.34 4.49
C LEU A 84 0.64 -5.02 4.17
N THR A 85 0.24 -4.42 3.05
CA THR A 85 0.57 -3.04 2.70
C THR A 85 -0.72 -2.30 2.33
N LEU A 86 -0.98 -1.17 2.97
CA LEU A 86 -2.14 -0.34 2.69
C LEU A 86 -1.69 0.98 2.05
N PHE A 87 -2.46 1.46 1.09
CA PHE A 87 -2.27 2.76 0.44
C PHE A 87 -3.55 3.55 0.64
N ILE A 88 -3.46 4.64 1.41
CA ILE A 88 -4.62 5.42 1.82
C ILE A 88 -4.44 6.87 1.39
N SER A 89 -5.44 7.41 0.73
CA SER A 89 -5.52 8.81 0.33
C SER A 89 -6.88 9.37 0.74
N ALA A 90 -6.90 10.64 1.14
CA ALA A 90 -8.12 11.37 1.42
C ALA A 90 -8.16 12.65 0.57
N GLY A 91 -9.35 13.07 0.16
CA GLY A 91 -9.61 14.32 -0.55
C GLY A 91 -10.31 15.35 0.32
N ALA A 92 -10.35 16.59 -0.16
CA ALA A 92 -11.14 17.63 0.47
C ALA A 92 -12.64 17.33 0.37
N PRO A 93 -13.45 17.71 1.38
CA PRO A 93 -14.90 17.67 1.28
C PRO A 93 -15.40 18.39 0.03
N GLY A 94 -16.35 17.78 -0.67
CA GLY A 94 -17.03 18.40 -1.80
C GLY A 94 -17.88 19.60 -1.38
N ARG A 95 -18.51 20.26 -2.35
CA ARG A 95 -19.43 21.40 -2.11
C ARG A 95 -20.76 20.98 -1.48
N ASP A 96 -21.09 19.68 -1.51
CA ASP A 96 -22.33 19.15 -0.96
C ASP A 96 -22.29 19.09 0.56
N ARG A 97 -23.36 19.61 1.20
CA ARG A 97 -23.50 19.59 2.67
C ARG A 97 -23.53 18.15 3.15
N GLY A 98 -22.48 17.75 3.88
CA GLY A 98 -22.33 16.39 4.41
C GLY A 98 -21.30 15.52 3.67
N SER A 99 -20.64 15.98 2.61
CA SER A 99 -19.46 15.27 2.10
C SER A 99 -18.36 15.29 3.15
N SER A 100 -17.78 14.13 3.40
CA SER A 100 -16.71 13.93 4.37
C SER A 100 -15.32 13.96 3.72
N GLY A 101 -15.28 14.18 2.40
CA GLY A 101 -14.12 13.99 1.54
C GLY A 101 -13.96 12.52 1.13
N PRO A 102 -13.63 12.24 -0.14
CA PRO A 102 -13.43 10.87 -0.58
C PRO A 102 -12.17 10.28 0.07
N VAL A 103 -12.26 9.03 0.50
CA VAL A 103 -11.13 8.21 0.96
C VAL A 103 -10.97 7.03 0.03
N THR A 104 -9.77 6.91 -0.49
CA THR A 104 -9.36 5.86 -1.40
C THR A 104 -8.40 4.94 -0.67
N MET A 105 -8.68 3.64 -0.68
CA MET A 105 -7.87 2.63 0.02
C MET A 105 -7.51 1.48 -0.92
N VAL A 106 -6.23 1.11 -0.97
CA VAL A 106 -5.80 -0.18 -1.52
C VAL A 106 -5.23 -1.00 -0.37
N VAL A 107 -5.78 -2.18 -0.13
CA VAL A 107 -5.27 -3.18 0.80
C VAL A 107 -4.61 -4.27 -0.02
N HIS A 108 -3.31 -4.45 0.13
CA HIS A 108 -2.57 -5.52 -0.50
C HIS A 108 -2.07 -6.52 0.55
N SER A 109 -2.31 -7.81 0.29
CA SER A 109 -1.81 -8.94 1.04
C SER A 109 -0.85 -9.77 0.20
N ARG A 110 0.28 -10.15 0.77
CA ARG A 110 1.18 -11.15 0.17
C ARG A 110 0.77 -12.59 0.44
N GLU A 111 -0.19 -12.78 1.34
CA GLU A 111 -0.83 -14.07 1.59
C GLU A 111 -2.14 -14.13 0.82
N GLY A 112 -2.44 -15.28 0.21
CA GLY A 112 -3.59 -15.41 -0.67
C GLY A 112 -4.90 -15.40 0.10
N MET A 113 -5.93 -14.87 -0.54
CA MET A 113 -7.25 -14.72 0.04
C MET A 113 -8.30 -15.40 -0.84
N SER A 114 -9.29 -16.01 -0.21
CA SER A 114 -10.50 -16.44 -0.92
C SER A 114 -11.28 -15.22 -1.41
N ASP A 115 -12.19 -15.43 -2.36
CA ASP A 115 -13.09 -14.37 -2.83
C ASP A 115 -13.94 -13.79 -1.68
N SER A 116 -14.41 -14.65 -0.77
CA SER A 116 -15.12 -14.21 0.44
C SER A 116 -14.24 -13.33 1.32
N ALA A 117 -12.98 -13.70 1.55
CA ALA A 117 -12.05 -12.90 2.34
C ALA A 117 -11.73 -11.55 1.68
N LEU A 118 -11.65 -11.48 0.35
CA LEU A 118 -11.46 -10.22 -0.38
C LEU A 118 -12.65 -9.27 -0.19
N LEU A 119 -13.87 -9.78 -0.32
CA LEU A 119 -15.09 -9.00 -0.14
C LEU A 119 -15.29 -8.59 1.33
N GLU A 120 -15.06 -9.50 2.29
CA GLU A 120 -15.09 -9.18 3.72
C GLU A 120 -14.02 -8.14 4.08
N SER A 121 -12.86 -8.15 3.43
CA SER A 121 -11.82 -7.14 3.67
C SER A 121 -12.25 -5.75 3.23
N ILE A 122 -13.02 -5.63 2.14
CA ILE A 122 -13.65 -4.35 1.75
C ILE A 122 -14.58 -3.89 2.86
N MET A 123 -15.40 -4.79 3.41
CA MET A 123 -16.30 -4.47 4.52
C MET A 123 -15.54 -4.03 5.77
N THR A 124 -14.50 -4.78 6.17
CA THR A 124 -13.65 -4.47 7.33
C THR A 124 -12.94 -3.12 7.16
N ALA A 125 -12.36 -2.86 5.98
CA ALA A 125 -11.71 -1.58 5.70
C ALA A 125 -12.71 -0.42 5.70
N THR A 126 -13.89 -0.61 5.11
CA THR A 126 -14.94 0.43 5.08
C THR A 126 -15.47 0.74 6.47
N ALA A 127 -15.72 -0.29 7.29
CA ALA A 127 -16.15 -0.12 8.68
C ALA A 127 -15.08 0.60 9.51
N ALA A 128 -13.80 0.24 9.35
CA ALA A 128 -12.69 0.92 10.02
C ALA A 128 -12.52 2.38 9.57
N ARG A 129 -12.75 2.69 8.28
CA ARG A 129 -12.80 4.08 7.78
C ARG A 129 -13.89 4.86 8.52
N MET A 130 -15.10 4.32 8.58
CA MET A 130 -16.22 4.98 9.26
C MET A 130 -15.92 5.24 10.74
N GLU A 131 -15.32 4.26 11.42
CA GLU A 131 -14.88 4.41 12.81
C GLU A 131 -13.84 5.53 12.97
N ALA A 132 -12.85 5.63 12.07
CA ALA A 132 -11.87 6.71 12.07
C ALA A 132 -12.54 8.09 11.88
N MET A 133 -13.50 8.18 10.96
CA MET A 133 -14.27 9.41 10.72
C MET A 133 -15.09 9.81 11.95
N GLN A 134 -15.72 8.83 12.60
CA GLN A 134 -16.50 9.05 13.83
C GLN A 134 -15.63 9.58 14.97
N ALA A 135 -14.45 8.97 15.17
CA ALA A 135 -13.50 9.40 16.20
C ALA A 135 -13.00 10.85 16.00
N LEU A 136 -13.02 11.34 14.75
CA LEU A 136 -12.68 12.72 14.40
C LEU A 136 -13.89 13.67 14.38
N GLY A 137 -15.10 13.20 14.73
CA GLY A 137 -16.31 14.00 14.67
C GLY A 137 -16.73 14.41 13.26
N ARG A 138 -16.30 13.68 12.22
CA ARG A 138 -16.64 13.95 10.82
C ARG A 138 -17.96 13.27 10.41
N PRO A 139 -18.64 13.76 9.36
CA PRO A 139 -19.81 13.08 8.81
C PRO A 139 -19.48 11.64 8.41
N LEU A 140 -20.39 10.71 8.74
CA LEU A 140 -20.25 9.28 8.43
C LEU A 140 -20.80 8.89 7.06
N SER A 141 -21.30 9.87 6.30
CA SER A 141 -21.70 9.72 4.91
C SER A 141 -20.50 9.29 4.07
N GLY A 142 -20.73 8.27 3.23
CA GLY A 142 -19.82 7.94 2.15
C GLY A 142 -19.81 9.05 1.09
N ASP A 143 -18.68 9.17 0.40
CA ASP A 143 -18.55 9.98 -0.80
C ASP A 143 -18.69 9.06 -2.03
N PRO A 144 -19.38 9.46 -3.11
CA PRO A 144 -19.44 8.65 -4.33
C PRO A 144 -18.07 8.33 -4.94
N ALA A 145 -17.04 9.11 -4.61
CA ALA A 145 -15.65 8.84 -5.01
C ALA A 145 -14.85 8.02 -3.98
N ASP A 146 -15.48 7.53 -2.90
CA ASP A 146 -14.87 6.51 -2.03
C ASP A 146 -14.57 5.25 -2.83
N GLY A 147 -13.41 4.66 -2.58
CA GLY A 147 -12.96 3.49 -3.34
C GLY A 147 -12.10 2.57 -2.51
N VAL A 148 -12.35 1.27 -2.61
CA VAL A 148 -11.55 0.23 -1.97
C VAL A 148 -11.15 -0.82 -3.00
N ILE A 149 -9.86 -1.11 -3.06
CA ILE A 149 -9.33 -2.32 -3.71
C ILE A 149 -8.72 -3.20 -2.63
N VAL A 150 -9.07 -4.47 -2.63
CA VAL A 150 -8.36 -5.49 -1.85
C VAL A 150 -7.72 -6.46 -2.83
N ALA A 151 -6.44 -6.70 -2.67
CA ALA A 151 -5.66 -7.55 -3.54
C ALA A 151 -4.80 -8.52 -2.73
N SER A 152 -4.71 -9.76 -3.21
CA SER A 152 -3.87 -10.78 -2.61
C SER A 152 -3.03 -11.50 -3.65
N GLU A 153 -1.91 -12.07 -3.21
CA GLU A 153 -1.02 -12.91 -4.01
C GLU A 153 -0.75 -14.23 -3.27
N GLY A 154 -0.31 -15.25 -4.01
CA GLY A 154 0.03 -16.55 -3.43
C GLY A 154 -1.18 -17.46 -3.16
N GLU A 155 -0.91 -18.58 -2.50
CA GLU A 155 -1.92 -19.59 -2.16
C GLU A 155 -2.88 -19.07 -1.09
N VAL A 156 -4.13 -19.55 -1.13
CA VAL A 156 -5.18 -19.11 -0.21
C VAL A 156 -4.87 -19.55 1.23
N VAL A 157 -4.51 -18.56 2.06
CA VAL A 157 -4.32 -18.71 3.50
C VAL A 157 -5.56 -18.21 4.26
N HIS A 158 -6.14 -17.09 3.82
CA HIS A 158 -7.27 -16.44 4.49
C HIS A 158 -8.60 -16.77 3.80
N ARG A 159 -9.53 -17.37 4.53
CA ARG A 159 -10.87 -17.73 4.02
C ARG A 159 -11.97 -16.74 4.38
N ASN A 160 -11.71 -15.90 5.38
CA ASN A 160 -12.56 -14.82 5.89
C ASN A 160 -11.65 -13.67 6.33
N ALA A 161 -12.22 -12.48 6.49
CA ALA A 161 -11.48 -11.26 6.81
C ALA A 161 -12.24 -10.31 7.76
N GLY A 162 -13.23 -10.83 8.50
CA GLY A 162 -13.86 -10.10 9.58
C GLY A 162 -12.87 -9.61 10.65
N ILE A 163 -13.29 -8.64 11.47
CA ILE A 163 -12.45 -7.93 12.45
C ILE A 163 -11.67 -8.82 13.43
N SER A 164 -12.17 -10.00 13.75
CA SER A 164 -11.55 -10.96 14.69
C SER A 164 -10.68 -12.02 14.00
N THR A 165 -10.40 -11.86 12.71
CA THR A 165 -9.56 -12.77 11.92
C THR A 165 -8.13 -12.27 11.87
N ALA A 166 -7.16 -13.14 11.59
CA ALA A 166 -5.74 -12.78 11.55
C ALA A 166 -5.42 -11.62 10.57
N ILE A 167 -6.18 -11.50 9.48
CA ILE A 167 -6.05 -10.41 8.51
C ILE A 167 -6.88 -9.18 8.93
N GLY A 168 -8.09 -9.36 9.45
CA GLY A 168 -8.94 -8.27 9.91
C GLY A 168 -8.35 -7.50 11.10
N GLU A 169 -7.70 -8.20 12.03
CA GLU A 169 -6.96 -7.63 13.17
C GLU A 169 -5.80 -6.72 12.73
N LYS A 170 -5.33 -6.84 11.48
CA LYS A 170 -4.28 -5.99 10.92
C LYS A 170 -4.84 -4.89 10.03
N ILE A 171 -5.84 -5.21 9.20
CA ILE A 171 -6.52 -4.23 8.33
C ILE A 171 -7.11 -3.10 9.17
N ARG A 172 -7.87 -3.42 10.22
CA ARG A 172 -8.57 -2.41 11.02
C ARG A 172 -7.64 -1.35 11.63
N PRO A 173 -6.63 -1.69 12.46
CA PRO A 173 -5.76 -0.67 13.05
C PRO A 173 -4.96 0.11 12.00
N ALA A 174 -4.59 -0.51 10.88
CA ALA A 174 -3.94 0.18 9.77
C ALA A 174 -4.85 1.22 9.11
N VAL A 175 -6.12 0.87 8.84
CA VAL A 175 -7.09 1.82 8.30
C VAL A 175 -7.39 2.93 9.30
N LEU A 176 -7.62 2.60 10.58
CA LEU A 176 -7.86 3.59 11.64
C LEU A 176 -6.73 4.62 11.72
N PHE A 177 -5.48 4.16 11.70
CA PHE A 177 -4.33 5.05 11.71
C PHE A 177 -4.22 5.84 10.40
N GLY A 178 -4.21 5.16 9.26
CA GLY A 178 -3.93 5.77 7.96
C GLY A 178 -5.00 6.72 7.45
N VAL A 179 -6.28 6.53 7.81
CA VAL A 179 -7.35 7.48 7.46
C VAL A 179 -7.16 8.80 8.20
N ARG A 180 -6.82 8.76 9.50
CA ARG A 180 -6.55 9.99 10.27
C ARG A 180 -5.37 10.76 9.69
N GLU A 181 -4.31 10.03 9.35
CA GLU A 181 -3.12 10.57 8.70
C GLU A 181 -3.43 11.17 7.32
N ALA A 182 -4.19 10.46 6.49
CA ALA A 182 -4.56 10.95 5.16
C ALA A 182 -5.42 12.22 5.24
N LEU A 183 -6.35 12.30 6.20
CA LEU A 183 -7.17 13.50 6.42
C LEU A 183 -6.36 14.68 6.94
N ALA A 184 -5.40 14.45 7.85
CA ALA A 184 -4.51 15.51 8.33
C ALA A 184 -3.76 16.17 7.16
N ARG A 185 -3.35 15.39 6.15
CA ARG A 185 -2.67 15.90 4.94
C ARG A 185 -3.56 16.76 4.05
N VAL A 186 -4.88 16.58 4.09
CA VAL A 186 -5.83 17.46 3.39
C VAL A 186 -5.90 18.84 4.05
N GLU A 187 -5.66 18.90 5.37
CA GLU A 187 -5.75 20.11 6.18
C GLU A 187 -4.39 20.84 6.30
N GLU A 188 -3.29 20.14 6.05
CA GLU A 188 -1.94 20.70 6.00
C GLU A 188 -1.83 21.80 4.93
N LYS A 189 -1.32 22.97 5.34
CA LYS A 189 -0.95 24.05 4.42
C LYS A 189 0.47 23.81 3.91
N GLY A 190 0.61 22.97 2.89
CA GLY A 190 1.90 22.70 2.26
C GLY A 190 1.82 21.60 1.21
N THR A 191 2.78 21.58 0.28
CA THR A 191 2.92 20.49 -0.68
C THR A 191 4.02 19.54 -0.22
N ARG A 192 3.69 18.25 -0.04
CA ARG A 192 4.70 17.20 0.18
C ARG A 192 5.34 16.79 -1.14
N ASP A 193 6.61 16.42 -1.08
CA ASP A 193 7.42 15.95 -2.21
C ASP A 193 7.32 14.43 -2.44
N ARG A 194 6.98 13.67 -1.39
CA ARG A 194 6.81 12.21 -1.43
C ARG A 194 5.70 11.71 -0.48
N PRO A 195 5.14 10.52 -0.79
CA PRO A 195 4.28 9.80 0.13
C PRO A 195 4.95 9.59 1.49
N SER A 196 4.13 9.51 2.53
CA SER A 196 4.57 9.07 3.84
C SER A 196 4.49 7.56 3.93
N PHE A 197 5.52 6.98 4.54
CA PHE A 197 5.62 5.54 4.71
C PHE A 197 5.63 5.22 6.21
N PHE A 198 4.64 4.47 6.66
CA PHE A 198 4.43 4.11 8.06
C PHE A 198 4.62 2.62 8.27
N ILE A 199 5.24 2.27 9.38
CA ILE A 199 5.51 0.88 9.74
C ILE A 199 4.93 0.60 11.10
N PHE A 200 4.25 -0.54 11.18
CA PHE A 200 3.82 -1.07 12.45
C PHE A 200 5.02 -1.68 13.19
N SER A 201 5.44 -1.00 14.25
CA SER A 201 6.50 -1.45 15.15
C SER A 201 5.90 -2.13 16.37
N ARG A 202 6.57 -3.20 16.81
CA ARG A 202 6.30 -3.88 18.08
C ARG A 202 7.39 -3.60 19.12
N TYR A 203 8.44 -2.88 18.72
CA TYR A 203 9.53 -2.53 19.60
C TYR A 203 9.03 -1.51 20.63
N GLN A 204 9.25 -1.74 21.92
CA GLN A 204 8.73 -0.87 22.99
C GLN A 204 7.19 -0.68 22.97
N GLY A 205 6.46 -1.67 22.46
CA GLY A 205 5.00 -1.65 22.36
C GLY A 205 4.50 -1.48 20.93
N GLU A 206 3.21 -1.70 20.74
CA GLU A 206 2.56 -1.65 19.43
C GLU A 206 2.25 -0.20 19.04
N HIS A 207 2.91 0.29 17.99
CA HIS A 207 2.70 1.64 17.48
C HIS A 207 3.12 1.79 16.01
N TRP A 208 2.63 2.84 15.37
CA TRP A 208 3.04 3.22 14.02
C TRP A 208 4.18 4.23 14.08
N VAL A 209 5.18 4.04 13.21
CA VAL A 209 6.32 4.95 13.05
C VAL A 209 6.35 5.43 11.61
N GLU A 210 6.41 6.75 11.41
CA GLU A 210 6.71 7.30 10.08
C GLU A 210 8.21 7.11 9.81
N TRP A 211 8.54 6.54 8.65
CA TRP A 211 9.90 6.37 8.22
C TRP A 211 10.43 7.63 7.55
N ILE A 212 11.39 8.26 8.22
CA ILE A 212 12.11 9.45 7.75
C ILE A 212 13.58 9.04 7.59
N PRO A 213 14.04 8.69 6.37
CA PRO A 213 15.40 8.22 6.14
C PRO A 213 16.47 9.22 6.61
N GLU A 214 16.22 10.51 6.48
CA GLU A 214 17.14 11.60 6.84
C GLU A 214 17.35 11.71 8.36
N GLU A 215 16.38 11.24 9.15
CA GLU A 215 16.39 11.29 10.62
C GLU A 215 16.54 9.90 11.24
N CYS A 216 16.91 8.89 10.45
CA CYS A 216 16.95 7.51 10.90
C CYS A 216 18.04 7.31 11.98
N PRO A 217 17.67 7.03 13.25
CA PRO A 217 18.63 6.89 14.34
C PRO A 217 19.47 5.61 14.22
N TYR A 218 19.08 4.71 13.32
CA TYR A 218 19.73 3.42 13.09
C TYR A 218 20.79 3.48 11.98
N TYR A 219 21.00 4.63 11.32
CA TYR A 219 21.98 4.70 10.23
C TYR A 219 23.44 4.68 10.74
N PRO A 220 24.32 3.85 10.16
CA PRO A 220 24.05 2.77 9.21
C PRO A 220 23.53 1.51 9.93
N CYS A 221 22.46 0.89 9.41
CA CYS A 221 21.91 -0.32 10.04
C CYS A 221 22.55 -1.62 9.54
N HIS A 222 23.14 -1.62 8.34
CA HIS A 222 23.88 -2.73 7.75
C HIS A 222 25.33 -2.36 7.46
N PHE A 223 25.61 -1.26 6.74
CA PHE A 223 26.96 -0.80 6.41
C PHE A 223 27.03 0.68 5.98
N PRO A 224 28.18 1.36 6.13
CA PRO A 224 28.34 2.75 5.66
C PRO A 224 28.12 2.88 4.15
N GLY A 225 27.34 3.87 3.72
CA GLY A 225 27.04 4.10 2.30
C GLY A 225 25.91 3.21 1.75
N GLN A 226 25.23 2.47 2.62
CA GLN A 226 24.01 1.75 2.25
C GLN A 226 22.93 2.67 1.71
N ARG A 227 22.10 2.12 0.84
CA ARG A 227 20.83 2.72 0.42
C ARG A 227 19.73 2.37 1.42
N CYS A 228 18.86 3.34 1.68
CA CYS A 228 17.78 3.21 2.64
C CYS A 228 16.40 3.26 1.97
N GLU A 229 16.32 3.50 0.65
CA GLU A 229 15.09 3.60 -0.13
C GLU A 229 14.17 2.38 0.02
N PHE A 230 14.75 1.22 0.31
CA PHE A 230 14.03 -0.02 0.59
C PHE A 230 14.33 -0.56 1.99
N CYS A 231 14.59 0.33 2.96
CA CYS A 231 14.77 -0.02 4.38
C CYS A 231 13.63 -0.90 4.89
N TYR A 232 12.43 -0.67 4.37
CA TYR A 232 11.33 -1.61 4.45
C TYR A 232 11.20 -2.35 3.14
N CYS A 233 11.70 -3.57 3.16
CA CYS A 233 11.85 -4.38 1.97
C CYS A 233 10.47 -4.64 1.31
N PRO A 234 10.28 -4.30 0.02
CA PRO A 234 9.04 -4.60 -0.72
C PRO A 234 8.81 -6.11 -0.92
N PHE A 235 9.81 -6.92 -0.60
CA PHE A 235 9.74 -8.39 -0.55
C PHE A 235 9.63 -8.92 0.89
N TYR A 236 9.39 -8.11 1.92
CA TYR A 236 9.17 -8.60 3.28
C TYR A 236 7.75 -9.16 3.46
N PRO A 237 7.54 -10.31 4.14
CA PRO A 237 8.55 -11.34 4.41
C PRO A 237 8.89 -12.13 3.13
N CYS A 238 10.17 -12.34 2.79
CA CYS A 238 10.50 -13.02 1.52
C CYS A 238 10.53 -14.54 1.65
N GLY A 239 10.79 -15.06 2.85
CA GLY A 239 10.94 -16.49 3.11
C GLY A 239 12.16 -17.12 2.44
N ASP A 240 13.06 -16.32 1.87
CA ASP A 240 14.27 -16.79 1.21
C ASP A 240 15.40 -16.92 2.23
N GLU A 241 15.70 -18.15 2.66
CA GLU A 241 16.68 -18.45 3.72
C GLU A 241 18.12 -18.05 3.37
N SER A 242 18.42 -17.72 2.11
CA SER A 242 19.71 -17.10 1.76
C SER A 242 19.79 -15.61 2.10
N LEU A 243 18.67 -14.99 2.48
CA LEU A 243 18.52 -13.56 2.80
C LEU A 243 18.00 -13.33 4.23
N GLY A 244 17.83 -14.36 5.04
CA GLY A 244 17.26 -14.25 6.37
C GLY A 244 16.86 -15.59 6.96
N GLU A 245 16.10 -15.55 8.06
CA GLU A 245 15.67 -16.75 8.78
C GLU A 245 14.30 -16.54 9.44
N TRP A 246 13.58 -17.64 9.71
CA TRP A 246 12.36 -17.60 10.51
C TRP A 246 12.69 -17.64 12.00
N ALA A 247 12.44 -16.55 12.71
CA ALA A 247 12.62 -16.46 14.15
C ALA A 247 11.36 -16.91 14.90
N LYS A 248 11.54 -17.67 15.99
CA LYS A 248 10.45 -17.99 16.92
C LYS A 248 9.96 -16.71 17.57
N SER A 249 8.66 -16.45 17.49
CA SER A 249 8.02 -15.31 18.16
C SER A 249 7.11 -15.81 19.27
N SER A 250 7.05 -15.06 20.37
CA SER A 250 6.08 -15.26 21.46
C SER A 250 4.67 -14.82 21.08
N SER A 251 4.49 -14.22 19.89
CA SER A 251 3.19 -13.80 19.39
C SER A 251 2.31 -15.00 19.04
N LYS A 252 0.99 -14.86 19.21
CA LYS A 252 -0.01 -15.86 18.77
C LYS A 252 -0.01 -16.10 17.24
N ASN A 253 0.74 -15.30 16.48
CA ASN A 253 0.72 -15.26 15.02
C ASN A 253 1.83 -16.09 14.34
N GLY A 254 2.52 -16.95 15.10
CA GLY A 254 3.55 -17.84 14.55
C GLY A 254 4.93 -17.18 14.41
N PRO A 255 5.87 -17.83 13.70
CA PRO A 255 7.24 -17.32 13.52
C PRO A 255 7.26 -16.04 12.69
N VAL A 256 8.26 -15.18 12.94
CA VAL A 256 8.45 -13.90 12.25
C VAL A 256 9.68 -13.99 11.37
N TRP A 257 9.58 -13.47 10.14
CA TRP A 257 10.72 -13.40 9.23
C TRP A 257 11.74 -12.36 9.70
N ASN A 258 12.98 -12.78 9.91
CA ASN A 258 14.11 -11.93 10.28
C ASN A 258 15.05 -11.77 9.08
N CYS A 259 15.11 -10.58 8.50
CA CYS A 259 16.04 -10.24 7.41
C CYS A 259 17.11 -9.23 7.84
N SER A 260 17.41 -9.09 9.13
CA SER A 260 18.37 -8.09 9.64
C SER A 260 19.79 -8.27 9.10
N GLY A 261 20.16 -9.47 8.64
CA GLY A 261 21.44 -9.74 7.98
C GLY A 261 21.45 -9.48 6.46
N CYS A 262 20.32 -9.10 5.85
CA CYS A 262 20.20 -8.95 4.41
C CYS A 262 20.80 -7.62 3.94
N THR A 263 21.75 -7.65 3.00
CA THR A 263 22.27 -6.43 2.35
C THR A 263 21.72 -6.18 0.95
N LEU A 264 20.90 -7.10 0.40
CA LEU A 264 20.54 -7.13 -1.02
C LEU A 264 20.00 -5.79 -1.52
N LEU A 265 19.00 -5.20 -0.84
CA LEU A 265 18.40 -3.93 -1.25
C LEU A 265 19.10 -2.69 -0.69
N HIS A 266 20.14 -2.90 0.10
CA HIS A 266 20.97 -1.85 0.68
C HIS A 266 22.19 -1.54 -0.16
N GLU A 267 22.57 -2.44 -1.06
CA GLU A 267 23.66 -2.23 -2.02
C GLU A 267 23.24 -1.21 -3.10
N PRO A 268 24.02 -0.12 -3.31
CA PRO A 268 23.65 0.93 -4.26
C PRO A 268 23.27 0.43 -5.66
N VAL A 269 24.09 -0.46 -6.23
CA VAL A 269 23.85 -1.02 -7.57
C VAL A 269 22.52 -1.78 -7.67
N ILE A 270 22.09 -2.43 -6.59
CA ILE A 270 20.85 -3.20 -6.56
C ILE A 270 19.65 -2.28 -6.27
N ALA A 271 19.79 -1.35 -5.34
CA ALA A 271 18.76 -0.36 -5.03
C ALA A 271 18.45 0.52 -6.26
N ASP A 272 19.48 1.05 -6.92
CA ASP A 272 19.31 1.86 -8.14
C ASP A 272 18.68 1.05 -9.27
N TYR A 273 19.05 -0.23 -9.38
CA TYR A 273 18.41 -1.13 -10.35
C TYR A 273 16.92 -1.34 -10.04
N LEU A 274 16.55 -1.57 -8.78
CA LEU A 274 15.14 -1.74 -8.42
C LEU A 274 14.34 -0.43 -8.58
N LEU A 275 14.95 0.73 -8.36
CA LEU A 275 14.32 2.03 -8.63
C LEU A 275 14.05 2.22 -10.14
N ALA A 276 14.98 1.79 -10.99
CA ALA A 276 14.86 1.86 -12.45
C ALA A 276 13.91 0.79 -13.02
N HIS A 277 13.93 -0.41 -12.42
CA HIS A 277 13.18 -1.60 -12.80
C HIS A 277 12.30 -2.04 -11.63
N PRO A 278 11.26 -1.28 -11.29
CA PRO A 278 10.41 -1.58 -10.14
C PRO A 278 9.73 -2.95 -10.27
N GLU A 279 9.68 -3.54 -11.46
CA GLU A 279 9.23 -4.89 -11.78
C GLU A 279 10.28 -6.00 -11.62
N ALA A 280 11.48 -5.71 -11.10
CA ALA A 280 12.51 -6.72 -10.91
C ALA A 280 12.11 -7.78 -9.85
N SER A 281 12.35 -9.06 -10.12
CA SER A 281 12.08 -10.16 -9.16
C SER A 281 13.16 -10.31 -8.11
N LEU A 282 12.82 -10.89 -6.96
CA LEU A 282 13.81 -11.22 -5.95
C LEU A 282 14.94 -12.09 -6.55
N THR A 283 14.56 -13.08 -7.36
CA THR A 283 15.50 -13.93 -8.11
C THR A 283 16.41 -13.13 -9.04
N GLU A 284 15.85 -12.15 -9.74
CA GLU A 284 16.60 -11.28 -10.65
C GLU A 284 17.58 -10.38 -9.90
N LEU A 285 17.16 -9.76 -8.80
CA LEU A 285 18.01 -8.94 -7.94
C LEU A 285 19.15 -9.76 -7.35
N LYS A 286 18.88 -10.98 -6.87
CA LYS A 286 19.91 -11.90 -6.36
C LYS A 286 20.93 -12.26 -7.45
N ARG A 287 20.47 -12.55 -8.67
CA ARG A 287 21.35 -12.84 -9.81
C ARG A 287 22.18 -11.63 -10.20
N LYS A 288 21.61 -10.42 -10.16
CA LYS A 288 22.35 -9.19 -10.43
C LYS A 288 23.47 -8.97 -9.41
N LYS A 289 23.18 -9.21 -8.13
CA LYS A 289 24.17 -9.15 -7.05
C LYS A 289 25.29 -10.17 -7.22
N SER A 290 25.00 -11.39 -7.68
CA SER A 290 26.05 -12.40 -7.89
C SER A 290 26.96 -12.12 -9.09
N THR A 291 26.58 -11.21 -9.98
CA THR A 291 27.34 -10.86 -11.19
C THR A 291 28.11 -9.54 -11.11
N GLY A 292 27.91 -8.77 -10.04
CA GLY A 292 28.61 -7.50 -9.78
C GLY A 292 29.68 -7.69 -8.71
#